data_AF-A0A673ZK50-F1
#
_entry.id   AF-A0A673ZK50-F1
#
_cell.length_a   1.000
_cell.length_b   1.000
_cell.length_c   1.000
_cell.angle_alpha   90.00
_cell.angle_beta   90.00
_cell.angle_gamma   90.00
#
_symmetry.space_group_name_H-M   'P 1'
#
loop_
_entity.id
_entity.type
_entity.pdbx_description
1 polymer ?
#
loop_
_entity_poly.entity_id
_entity_poly.type
_entity_poly.pdbx_seq_one_letter_code
_entity_poly.pdbx_strand_id
1 'polypeptide(L)'
;MTKLAWGGGGGGIPHRDTPENNPDTPFEFTAENLKVAEVLEVPPMRIYEVATFYTMFPRQPVDKYHIQICTTTPCMLCNSDSILEAIQNKLGIKVGGMTSDKMFSLIEINDNYYTCPKDIDQIIDELKAGNGPLPGPRNGRFSCEPAGGLTSLCEPPPGPGFGIRADL
;
A
#
# COMPACT_ATOMS: atom_id res chain seq x y z
N MET A 1 1.33 -22.19 -33.26
CA MET A 1 1.13 -23.26 -32.27
C MET A 1 0.69 -22.61 -30.97
N THR A 2 -0.43 -23.09 -30.47
CA THR A 2 -1.38 -22.43 -29.58
C THR A 2 -0.85 -22.35 -28.13
N LYS A 3 -0.61 -21.16 -27.59
CA LYS A 3 -0.39 -20.99 -26.14
C LYS A 3 -1.76 -20.87 -25.48
N LEU A 4 -2.07 -21.84 -24.61
CA LEU A 4 -3.26 -21.85 -23.78
C LEU A 4 -3.39 -20.53 -23.01
N ALA A 5 -4.51 -19.84 -23.22
CA ALA A 5 -4.97 -18.81 -22.31
C ALA A 5 -5.48 -19.51 -21.05
N TRP A 6 -4.75 -19.37 -19.95
CA TRP A 6 -5.24 -19.80 -18.64
C TRP A 6 -6.25 -18.75 -18.18
N GLY A 7 -7.53 -18.99 -18.49
CA GLY A 7 -8.64 -18.37 -17.81
C GLY A 7 -8.79 -19.01 -16.44
N GLY A 8 -8.47 -18.25 -15.39
CA GLY A 8 -8.66 -18.64 -14.00
C GLY A 8 -9.05 -17.41 -13.20
N GLY A 9 -10.35 -17.28 -12.89
CA GLY A 9 -10.86 -16.28 -11.97
C GLY A 9 -10.27 -16.50 -10.58
N GLY A 10 -9.59 -15.47 -10.09
CA GLY A 10 -8.85 -15.50 -8.82
C GLY A 10 -7.80 -14.40 -8.86
N GLY A 11 -8.25 -13.15 -8.79
CA GLY A 11 -7.42 -11.95 -8.90
C GLY A 11 -6.51 -11.74 -7.69
N GLY A 12 -5.53 -12.62 -7.50
CA GLY A 12 -4.28 -12.26 -6.83
C GLY A 12 -3.26 -12.03 -7.92
N ILE A 13 -3.02 -10.78 -8.32
CA ILE A 13 -1.87 -10.46 -9.16
C ILE A 13 -0.65 -10.79 -8.31
N PRO A 14 0.16 -11.82 -8.66
CA PRO A 14 1.41 -12.02 -7.97
C PRO A 14 2.25 -10.77 -8.25
N HIS A 15 2.70 -10.09 -7.19
CA HIS A 15 3.60 -8.93 -7.33
C HIS A 15 4.87 -9.27 -8.14
N ARG A 16 5.19 -10.56 -8.23
CA ARG A 16 6.36 -11.13 -8.89
C ARG A 16 5.94 -11.63 -10.26
N ASP A 17 6.59 -11.13 -11.30
CA ASP A 17 6.32 -11.41 -12.73
C ASP A 17 5.31 -10.46 -13.41
N THR A 18 5.19 -9.23 -12.91
CA THR A 18 4.58 -8.15 -13.70
C THR A 18 5.61 -7.54 -14.67
N PRO A 19 5.19 -6.89 -15.76
CA PRO A 19 6.10 -6.16 -16.65
C PRO A 19 6.97 -5.14 -15.90
N GLU A 20 6.51 -4.65 -14.76
CA GLU A 20 7.16 -3.65 -13.92
C GLU A 20 8.03 -4.28 -12.81
N ASN A 21 7.74 -5.51 -12.36
CA ASN A 21 8.45 -6.21 -11.29
C ASN A 21 8.75 -7.68 -11.64
N ASN A 22 9.84 -7.88 -12.38
CA ASN A 22 10.31 -9.19 -12.86
C ASN A 22 11.82 -9.41 -12.60
N PRO A 23 12.34 -10.63 -12.81
CA PRO A 23 13.77 -10.92 -12.66
C PRO A 23 14.67 -10.17 -13.64
N ASP A 24 14.12 -9.74 -14.78
CA ASP A 24 14.83 -9.06 -15.86
C ASP A 24 14.89 -7.54 -15.67
N THR A 25 14.22 -6.98 -14.66
CA THR A 25 14.22 -5.54 -14.40
C THR A 25 15.58 -5.17 -13.80
N PRO A 26 16.39 -4.34 -14.48
CA PRO A 26 17.75 -4.05 -14.03
C PRO A 26 17.71 -3.28 -12.71
N PHE A 27 18.41 -3.80 -11.71
CA PHE A 27 18.71 -3.05 -10.48
C PHE A 27 20.08 -2.39 -10.66
N GLU A 28 20.07 -1.08 -10.84
CA GLU A 28 21.31 -0.31 -10.82
C GLU A 28 21.63 0.10 -9.38
N PHE A 29 22.83 -0.24 -8.91
CA PHE A 29 23.29 0.22 -7.61
C PHE A 29 23.51 1.73 -7.65
N THR A 30 22.67 2.47 -6.94
CA THR A 30 22.88 3.91 -6.72
C THR A 30 24.05 4.15 -5.77
N ALA A 31 24.58 5.37 -5.77
CA ALA A 31 25.62 5.77 -4.83
C ALA A 31 25.18 5.59 -3.37
N GLU A 32 23.89 5.77 -3.05
CA GLU A 32 23.36 5.52 -1.71
C GLU A 32 23.40 4.04 -1.34
N ASN A 33 23.00 3.14 -2.25
CA ASN A 33 23.00 1.70 -2.00
C ASN A 33 24.41 1.15 -1.74
N LEU A 34 25.40 1.67 -2.48
CA LEU A 34 26.81 1.34 -2.24
C LEU A 34 27.30 1.88 -0.90
N LYS A 35 26.82 3.06 -0.47
CA LYS A 35 27.16 3.62 0.83
C LYS A 35 26.62 2.79 2.00
N VAL A 36 25.42 2.23 1.86
CA VAL A 36 24.85 1.30 2.85
C VAL A 36 25.71 0.04 2.98
N ALA A 37 26.25 -0.47 1.86
CA ALA A 37 27.16 -1.62 1.85
C ALA A 37 28.44 -1.34 2.63
N GLU A 38 29.01 -0.15 2.42
CA GLU A 38 30.24 0.31 3.08
C GLU A 38 30.04 0.47 4.59
N VAL A 39 28.93 1.08 5.02
CA VAL A 39 28.63 1.32 6.45
C VAL A 39 28.37 0.01 7.20
N LEU A 40 27.73 -0.96 6.55
CA LEU A 40 27.39 -2.25 7.16
C LEU A 40 28.49 -3.31 6.97
N GLU A 41 29.58 -2.99 6.25
CA GLU A 41 30.68 -3.92 5.92
C GLU A 41 30.20 -5.22 5.26
N VAL A 42 29.15 -5.15 4.45
CA VAL A 42 28.57 -6.30 3.72
C VAL A 42 28.81 -6.19 2.21
N PRO A 43 28.93 -7.32 1.49
CA PRO A 43 29.05 -7.27 0.03
C PRO A 43 27.76 -6.71 -0.59
N PRO A 44 27.84 -5.89 -1.66
CA PRO A 44 26.68 -5.27 -2.31
C PRO A 44 25.60 -6.26 -2.75
N MET A 45 25.99 -7.51 -3.04
CA MET A 45 25.06 -8.59 -3.38
C MET A 45 23.99 -8.85 -2.31
N ARG A 46 24.31 -8.66 -1.01
CA ARG A 46 23.33 -8.83 0.08
C ARG A 46 22.28 -7.72 0.06
N ILE A 47 22.66 -6.52 -0.34
CA ILE A 47 21.72 -5.41 -0.51
C ILE A 47 20.81 -5.67 -1.70
N TYR A 48 21.35 -6.21 -2.79
CA TYR A 48 20.54 -6.64 -3.93
C TYR A 48 19.51 -7.71 -3.53
N GLU A 49 19.90 -8.72 -2.76
CA GLU A 49 18.98 -9.74 -2.26
C GLU A 49 17.84 -9.12 -1.43
N VAL A 50 18.15 -8.21 -0.51
CA VAL A 50 17.14 -7.54 0.33
C VAL A 50 16.24 -6.62 -0.51
N ALA A 51 16.82 -5.79 -1.37
CA ALA A 51 16.08 -4.85 -2.20
C ALA A 51 15.19 -5.54 -3.24
N THR A 52 15.54 -6.75 -3.67
CA THR A 52 14.69 -7.55 -4.57
C THR A 52 13.68 -8.43 -3.84
N PHE A 53 13.95 -8.80 -2.58
CA PHE A 53 13.06 -9.63 -1.78
C PHE A 53 11.89 -8.84 -1.19
N TYR A 54 12.13 -7.62 -0.71
CA TYR A 54 11.10 -6.78 -0.11
C TYR A 54 10.50 -5.84 -1.17
N THR A 55 9.19 -5.95 -1.38
CA THR A 55 8.42 -5.12 -2.32
C THR A 55 8.36 -3.65 -1.93
N MET A 56 8.78 -3.31 -0.70
CA MET A 56 8.81 -1.94 -0.20
C MET A 56 9.88 -1.07 -0.83
N PHE A 57 10.92 -1.66 -1.41
CA PHE A 57 11.98 -0.92 -2.07
C PHE A 57 11.65 -0.75 -3.56
N PRO A 58 11.26 0.45 -4.02
CA PRO A 58 10.99 0.67 -5.42
C PRO A 58 12.29 0.54 -6.22
N ARG A 59 12.29 -0.32 -7.24
CA ARG A 59 13.43 -0.52 -8.16
C ARG A 59 13.40 0.42 -9.35
N GLN A 60 12.26 1.04 -9.60
CA GLN A 60 12.05 2.04 -10.64
C GLN A 60 11.74 3.39 -9.97
N PRO A 61 12.05 4.52 -10.63
CA PRO A 61 11.68 5.83 -10.10
C PRO A 61 10.17 5.91 -9.93
N VAL A 62 9.72 6.13 -8.69
CA VAL A 62 8.31 6.30 -8.33
C VAL A 62 7.93 7.77 -8.33
N ASP A 63 6.65 8.04 -8.63
CA ASP A 63 6.08 9.38 -8.55
C ASP A 63 5.90 9.85 -7.10
N LYS A 64 5.57 11.13 -6.93
CA LYS A 64 5.40 11.74 -5.60
C LYS A 64 4.36 11.03 -4.72
N TYR A 65 3.25 10.57 -5.30
CA TYR A 65 2.22 9.83 -4.58
C TYR A 65 2.09 8.41 -5.13
N HIS A 66 2.39 7.45 -4.27
CA HIS A 66 2.37 6.03 -4.60
C HIS A 66 1.13 5.39 -3.97
N ILE A 67 0.09 5.15 -4.78
CA ILE A 67 -1.23 4.73 -4.32
C ILE A 67 -1.32 3.20 -4.31
N GLN A 68 -1.46 2.62 -3.11
CA GLN A 68 -1.75 1.21 -2.94
C GLN A 68 -3.23 0.97 -2.77
N ILE A 69 -3.71 -0.10 -3.39
CA ILE A 69 -5.06 -0.59 -3.15
C ILE A 69 -4.94 -2.03 -2.69
N CYS A 70 -5.45 -2.29 -1.48
CA CYS A 70 -5.56 -3.66 -1.00
C CYS A 70 -6.66 -4.39 -1.78
N THR A 71 -6.26 -5.40 -2.55
CA THR A 71 -7.16 -6.28 -3.31
C THR A 71 -7.22 -7.69 -2.70
N THR A 72 -6.77 -7.84 -1.45
CA THR A 72 -6.88 -9.12 -0.72
C THR A 72 -8.34 -9.46 -0.40
N THR A 73 -8.62 -10.73 -0.12
CA THR A 73 -9.98 -11.27 0.04
C THR A 73 -10.88 -10.45 0.98
N PRO A 74 -10.44 -9.98 2.17
CA PRO A 74 -11.28 -9.17 3.04
C PRO A 74 -11.72 -7.85 2.40
N CYS A 75 -10.84 -7.18 1.66
CA CYS A 75 -11.13 -5.94 0.97
C CYS A 75 -11.97 -6.17 -0.29
N MET A 76 -11.70 -7.26 -1.02
CA MET A 76 -12.50 -7.70 -2.17
C MET A 76 -13.96 -7.93 -1.77
N LEU A 77 -14.21 -8.60 -0.63
CA LEU A 77 -15.57 -8.78 -0.09
C LEU A 77 -16.24 -7.46 0.28
N CYS A 78 -15.46 -6.43 0.65
CA CYS A 78 -15.93 -5.06 0.87
C CYS A 78 -15.92 -4.20 -0.41
N ASN A 79 -15.86 -4.83 -1.59
CA ASN A 79 -15.92 -4.20 -2.90
C ASN A 79 -14.74 -3.25 -3.21
N SER A 80 -13.51 -3.66 -2.89
CA SER A 80 -12.29 -2.91 -3.25
C SER A 80 -12.12 -2.70 -4.75
N ASP A 81 -12.68 -3.58 -5.59
CA ASP A 81 -12.59 -3.48 -7.05
C ASP A 81 -13.24 -2.20 -7.58
N SER A 82 -14.35 -1.77 -6.97
CA SER A 82 -14.99 -0.49 -7.31
C SER A 82 -14.09 0.72 -7.06
N ILE A 83 -13.22 0.66 -6.05
CA ILE A 83 -12.26 1.73 -5.73
C ILE A 83 -11.17 1.76 -6.80
N LEU A 84 -10.68 0.58 -7.20
CA LEU A 84 -9.69 0.45 -8.25
C LEU A 84 -10.22 1.00 -9.59
N GLU A 85 -11.44 0.65 -9.98
CA GLU A 85 -12.09 1.18 -11.18
C GLU A 85 -12.28 2.70 -11.12
N ALA A 86 -12.72 3.25 -9.97
CA ALA A 86 -12.87 4.69 -9.79
C ALA A 86 -11.54 5.44 -9.98
N ILE A 87 -10.46 4.92 -9.41
CA ILE A 87 -9.12 5.52 -9.54
C ILE A 87 -8.63 5.43 -10.99
N GLN A 88 -8.81 4.29 -11.67
CA GLN A 88 -8.44 4.13 -13.08
C GLN A 88 -9.20 5.11 -13.97
N ASN A 89 -10.50 5.30 -13.74
CA ASN A 89 -11.33 6.23 -14.49
C ASN A 89 -10.93 7.70 -14.24
N LYS A 90 -10.57 8.06 -13.00
CA LYS A 90 -10.18 9.43 -12.62
C LYS A 90 -8.78 9.81 -13.09
N LEU A 91 -7.82 8.89 -13.03
CA LEU A 91 -6.42 9.13 -13.40
C LEU A 91 -6.09 8.72 -14.84
N GLY A 92 -6.94 7.90 -15.49
CA GLY A 92 -6.71 7.41 -16.84
C GLY A 92 -5.54 6.41 -16.96
N ILE A 93 -5.14 5.80 -15.83
CA ILE A 93 -4.01 4.87 -15.75
C ILE A 93 -4.50 3.44 -15.52
N LYS A 94 -3.69 2.46 -15.94
CA LYS A 94 -3.88 1.05 -15.58
C LYS A 94 -3.15 0.73 -14.28
N VAL A 95 -3.47 -0.40 -13.64
CA VAL A 95 -2.66 -0.94 -12.53
C VAL A 95 -1.21 -1.10 -12.99
N GLY A 96 -0.26 -0.61 -12.20
CA GLY A 96 1.15 -0.59 -12.60
C GLY A 96 1.55 0.64 -13.43
N GLY A 97 0.59 1.46 -13.86
CA GLY A 97 0.83 2.63 -14.67
C GLY A 97 1.23 3.87 -13.86
N MET A 98 1.96 4.76 -14.53
CA MET A 98 2.31 6.08 -14.04
C MET A 98 1.51 7.14 -14.79
N THR A 99 1.17 8.23 -14.11
CA THR A 99 0.50 9.38 -14.74
C THR A 99 1.54 10.19 -15.53
N SER A 100 1.15 10.79 -16.66
CA SER A 100 2.03 11.69 -17.45
C SER A 100 2.64 12.83 -16.62
N ASP A 101 1.93 13.22 -15.56
CA ASP A 101 2.26 14.36 -14.71
C ASP A 101 3.32 14.01 -13.66
N LYS A 102 3.76 12.75 -13.59
CA LYS A 102 4.72 12.23 -12.59
C LYS A 102 4.32 12.46 -11.13
N MET A 103 3.02 12.63 -10.89
CA MET A 103 2.46 12.91 -9.57
C MET A 103 1.86 11.67 -8.91
N PHE A 104 1.34 10.73 -9.69
CA PHE A 104 0.64 9.54 -9.19
C PHE A 104 1.09 8.27 -9.91
N SER A 105 1.54 7.32 -9.12
CA SER A 105 1.84 5.94 -9.52
C SER A 105 0.87 5.01 -8.80
N LEU A 106 0.26 4.07 -9.53
CA LEU A 106 -0.69 3.10 -8.97
C LEU A 106 0.02 1.78 -8.69
N ILE A 107 0.89 1.80 -7.69
CA ILE A 107 1.68 0.67 -7.18
C ILE A 107 1.89 0.87 -5.66
N GLU A 108 2.27 -0.21 -4.98
CA GLU A 108 2.40 -0.36 -3.54
C GLU A 108 3.43 0.57 -2.81
N ILE A 109 3.02 1.65 -2.09
CA ILE A 109 3.46 2.11 -0.74
C ILE A 109 3.44 3.63 -0.51
N ASN A 110 2.52 4.07 0.36
CA ASN A 110 2.58 5.36 1.06
C ASN A 110 2.05 5.19 2.50
N ASP A 111 2.45 6.09 3.40
CA ASP A 111 2.31 5.96 4.85
C ASP A 111 0.86 6.15 5.37
N ASN A 112 -0.03 6.70 4.54
CA ASN A 112 -1.37 7.07 4.95
C ASN A 112 -2.42 6.04 4.53
N TYR A 113 -3.16 5.53 5.53
CA TYR A 113 -4.26 4.60 5.33
C TYR A 113 -5.59 5.34 5.18
N TYR A 114 -6.29 5.13 4.08
CA TYR A 114 -7.66 5.62 3.87
C TYR A 114 -8.60 4.44 3.70
N THR A 115 -9.73 4.47 4.41
CA THR A 115 -10.73 3.40 4.31
C THR A 115 -12.10 3.94 3.92
N CYS A 116 -12.82 3.15 3.12
CA CYS A 116 -14.14 3.37 2.53
C CYS A 116 -14.16 3.93 1.09
N PRO A 117 -15.09 3.46 0.22
CA PRO A 117 -15.02 3.68 -1.23
C PRO A 117 -15.48 5.05 -1.72
N LYS A 118 -16.26 5.79 -0.92
CA LYS A 118 -17.08 6.90 -1.43
C LYS A 118 -16.32 8.18 -1.70
N ASP A 119 -15.15 8.34 -1.09
CA ASP A 119 -14.44 9.63 -1.03
C ASP A 119 -13.11 9.62 -1.81
N ILE A 120 -12.90 8.61 -2.67
CA ILE A 120 -11.62 8.45 -3.37
C ILE A 120 -11.34 9.60 -4.36
N ASP A 121 -12.39 10.11 -5.02
CA ASP A 121 -12.27 11.26 -5.91
C ASP A 121 -11.84 12.51 -5.13
N GLN A 122 -12.40 12.72 -3.94
CA GLN A 122 -12.04 13.84 -3.07
C GLN A 122 -10.60 13.72 -2.59
N ILE A 123 -10.17 12.50 -2.20
CA ILE A 123 -8.78 12.24 -1.80
C ILE A 123 -7.82 12.57 -2.93
N ILE A 124 -8.11 12.14 -4.17
CA ILE A 124 -7.26 12.45 -5.33
C ILE A 124 -7.21 13.96 -5.59
N ASP A 125 -8.35 14.64 -5.51
CA ASP A 125 -8.43 16.08 -5.75
C ASP A 125 -7.70 16.88 -4.65
N GLU A 126 -7.78 16.46 -3.39
CA GLU A 126 -7.02 17.02 -2.26
C GLU A 126 -5.51 16.81 -2.43
N LEU A 127 -5.09 15.60 -2.83
CA LEU A 127 -3.69 15.28 -3.10
C LEU A 127 -3.12 16.12 -4.26
N LYS A 128 -3.93 16.36 -5.30
CA LYS A 128 -3.60 17.26 -6.43
C LYS A 128 -3.47 18.71 -5.96
N ALA A 129 -4.34 19.15 -5.05
CA ALA A 129 -4.26 20.49 -4.45
C ALA A 129 -3.05 20.65 -3.49
N GLY A 130 -2.34 19.57 -3.18
CA GLY A 130 -1.20 19.58 -2.25
C GLY A 130 -1.61 19.52 -0.78
N ASN A 131 -2.89 19.29 -0.49
CA ASN A 131 -3.39 19.07 0.86
C ASN A 131 -3.25 17.59 1.22
N GLY A 132 -2.82 17.30 2.45
CA GLY A 132 -2.80 15.94 2.99
C GLY A 132 -4.17 15.57 3.55
N PRO A 133 -4.93 14.64 2.94
CA PRO A 133 -6.19 14.20 3.49
C PRO A 133 -5.98 13.59 4.88
N LEU A 134 -6.97 13.71 5.77
CA LEU A 134 -6.91 13.03 7.06
C LEU A 134 -6.87 11.50 6.88
N PRO A 135 -5.86 10.81 7.43
CA PRO A 135 -5.78 9.35 7.39
C PRO A 135 -6.83 8.74 8.33
N GLY A 136 -7.40 7.60 7.93
CA GLY A 136 -8.38 6.85 8.70
C GLY A 136 -9.67 6.51 7.94
N PRO A 137 -10.70 6.05 8.67
CA PRO A 137 -12.02 5.78 8.09
C PRO A 137 -12.78 7.04 7.69
N ARG A 138 -13.46 6.96 6.55
CA ARG A 138 -14.32 8.05 6.05
C ARG A 138 -15.82 7.83 6.24
N ASN A 139 -16.20 6.79 6.98
CA ASN A 139 -17.59 6.44 7.28
C ASN A 139 -18.14 7.05 8.58
N GLY A 140 -17.46 8.05 9.15
CA GLY A 140 -17.84 8.70 10.42
C GLY A 140 -17.28 8.02 11.68
N ARG A 141 -16.58 6.89 11.53
CA ARG A 141 -15.75 6.30 12.60
C ARG A 141 -14.41 7.03 12.70
N PHE A 142 -13.82 7.00 13.88
CA PHE A 142 -12.49 7.49 14.14
C PHE A 142 -11.40 6.46 13.81
N SER A 143 -11.60 5.20 14.18
CA SER A 143 -10.60 4.13 13.97
C SER A 143 -11.27 2.80 13.64
N CYS A 144 -11.29 1.84 14.56
CA CYS A 144 -11.82 0.50 14.33
C CYS A 144 -13.11 0.19 15.09
N GLU A 145 -13.72 1.19 15.74
CA GLU A 145 -14.94 1.00 16.50
C GLU A 145 -16.13 0.59 15.60
N PRO A 146 -17.15 -0.10 16.14
CA PRO A 146 -18.34 -0.44 15.37
C PRO A 146 -19.12 0.81 14.95
N ALA A 147 -19.68 0.82 13.73
CA ALA A 147 -20.48 1.96 13.22
C ALA A 147 -21.75 2.20 14.05
N GLY A 148 -22.27 1.14 14.70
CA GLY A 148 -23.47 1.21 15.52
C GLY A 148 -23.23 1.77 16.93
N GLY A 149 -22.03 2.25 17.22
CA GLY A 149 -21.62 2.69 18.56
C GLY A 149 -20.69 1.70 19.26
N LEU A 150 -20.10 2.13 20.36
CA LEU A 150 -19.17 1.33 21.15
C LEU A 150 -19.90 0.16 21.81
N THR A 151 -19.50 -1.06 21.46
CA THR A 151 -20.00 -2.31 22.07
C THR A 151 -19.04 -2.92 23.07
N SER A 152 -17.79 -2.46 23.08
CA SER A 152 -16.71 -2.88 23.96
C SER A 152 -15.95 -1.67 24.48
N LEU A 153 -15.25 -1.83 25.61
CA LEU A 153 -14.50 -0.77 26.27
C LEU A 153 -15.37 0.47 26.60
N CYS A 154 -16.63 0.23 26.96
CA CYS A 154 -17.57 1.28 27.36
C CYS A 154 -17.25 1.85 28.75
N GLU A 155 -16.52 1.08 29.57
CA GLU A 155 -16.06 1.48 30.89
C GLU A 155 -14.66 2.10 30.81
N PRO A 156 -14.33 3.04 31.72
CA PRO A 156 -12.98 3.58 31.81
C PRO A 156 -11.98 2.46 32.11
N PRO A 157 -10.73 2.57 31.63
CA PRO A 157 -9.72 1.56 31.87
C PRO A 157 -9.46 1.39 33.37
N PRO A 158 -9.19 0.15 33.82
CA PRO A 158 -8.82 -0.07 35.21
C PRO A 158 -7.55 0.72 35.54
N GLY A 159 -7.54 1.36 36.70
CA GLY A 159 -6.41 2.17 37.16
C GLY A 159 -5.15 1.34 37.45
N PRO A 160 -4.00 2.00 37.68
CA PRO A 160 -2.77 1.33 38.05
C PRO A 160 -2.96 0.54 39.35
N GLY A 161 -2.44 -0.68 39.42
CA GLY A 161 -2.62 -1.58 40.57
C GLY A 161 -3.74 -2.60 40.41
N PHE A 162 -4.61 -2.46 39.41
CA PHE A 162 -5.65 -3.44 39.14
C PHE A 162 -5.04 -4.76 38.60
N GLY A 163 -5.27 -5.86 39.30
CA GLY A 163 -4.73 -7.18 38.93
C GLY A 163 -3.26 -7.40 39.30
N ILE A 164 -2.63 -6.48 40.03
CA ILE A 164 -1.28 -6.71 40.58
C ILE A 164 -1.38 -7.75 41.69
N ARG A 165 -0.49 -8.75 41.63
CA ARG A 165 -0.41 -9.80 42.65
C ARG A 165 0.19 -9.23 43.93
N ALA A 166 -0.21 -9.78 45.07
CA ALA A 166 0.20 -9.26 46.38
C ALA A 166 1.71 -9.43 46.70
N ASP A 167 2.44 -10.20 45.89
CA ASP A 167 3.87 -10.51 46.05
C ASP A 167 4.81 -9.63 45.20
N LEU A 168 4.29 -8.58 44.55
CA LEU A 168 5.03 -7.67 43.66
C LEU A 168 5.23 -6.27 44.26
#